data_AF-A0A2G4H6W9-F1
#
_entry.id   AF-A0A2G4H6W9-F1
#
_cell.length_a   1.000
_cell.length_b   1.000
_cell.length_c   1.000
_cell.angle_alpha   90.00
_cell.angle_beta   90.00
_cell.angle_gamma   90.00
#
_symmetry.space_group_name_H-M   'P 1'
#
loop_
_entity.id
_entity.type
_entity.pdbx_description
1 polymer ?
#
loop_
_entity_poly.entity_id
_entity_poly.type
_entity_poly.pdbx_seq_one_letter_code
_entity_poly.pdbx_strand_id
1 'polypeptide(L)' 'EENLNNISHLKKLAGHKSAYRVRIGAYRVGFFYENNKAIFARVIHRKDIYKVFP' A
#
# COMPACT_ATOMS: atom_id res chain seq x y z
N GLU A 1 7.29 15.44 12.71
CA GLU A 1 6.17 14.49 12.51
C GLU A 1 6.41 13.70 11.24
N GLU A 2 6.37 12.37 11.30
CA GLU A 2 6.54 11.53 10.12
C GLU A 2 5.21 11.45 9.36
N ASN A 3 5.21 11.99 8.14
CA ASN A 3 4.03 12.03 7.29
C ASN A 3 4.14 10.93 6.22
N LEU A 4 3.07 10.16 6.01
CA LEU A 4 2.99 9.16 4.94
C LEU A 4 3.30 9.74 3.55
N ASN A 5 3.07 11.03 3.34
CA ASN A 5 3.38 11.75 2.11
C ASN A 5 4.88 11.74 1.75
N ASN A 6 5.76 11.44 2.72
CA ASN A 6 7.21 11.33 2.48
C ASN A 6 7.60 9.97 1.89
N ILE A 7 6.70 8.99 1.88
CA ILE A 7 6.96 7.66 1.31
C ILE A 7 6.85 7.75 -0.21
N SER A 8 7.98 7.56 -0.90
CA SER A 8 8.02 7.59 -2.36
C SER A 8 7.11 6.52 -2.97
N HIS A 9 6.41 6.91 -4.04
CA HIS A 9 5.49 6.05 -4.77
C HIS A 9 4.36 5.41 -3.94
N LEU A 10 4.03 6.00 -2.79
CA LEU A 10 2.84 5.67 -2.03
C LEU A 10 1.59 6.12 -2.79
N LYS A 11 0.56 5.27 -2.81
CA LYS A 11 -0.76 5.63 -3.33
C LYS A 11 -1.86 5.04 -2.44
N LYS A 12 -2.81 5.89 -2.03
CA LYS A 12 -4.06 5.42 -1.41
C LYS A 12 -4.94 4.74 -2.47
N LEU A 13 -5.57 3.63 -2.11
CA LEU A 13 -6.42 2.88 -3.03
C LEU A 13 -7.84 3.44 -3.04
N ALA A 14 -8.37 3.69 -4.23
CA ALA A 14 -9.71 4.25 -4.41
C ALA A 14 -10.78 3.26 -3.91
N GLY A 15 -11.81 3.76 -3.23
CA GLY A 15 -12.87 2.92 -2.66
C GLY A 15 -12.54 2.31 -1.29
N HIS A 16 -11.31 2.46 -0.78
CA HIS A 16 -10.90 1.92 0.51
C HIS A 16 -10.50 3.02 1.49
N LYS A 17 -10.98 2.91 2.74
CA LYS A 17 -10.75 3.93 3.77
C LYS A 17 -9.30 4.01 4.21
N SER A 18 -8.64 2.86 4.32
CA SER A 18 -7.35 2.70 4.97
C SER A 18 -6.34 1.90 4.15
N ALA A 19 -6.67 1.51 2.91
CA ALA A 19 -5.76 0.71 2.09
C ALA A 19 -4.80 1.58 1.28
N TYR A 20 -3.53 1.23 1.35
CA TYR A 20 -2.43 1.91 0.68
C TYR A 20 -1.54 0.91 -0.05
N ARG A 21 -0.82 1.41 -1.05
CA ARG A 21 0.13 0.63 -1.83
C ARG A 21 1.41 1.41 -2.10
N VAL A 22 2.56 0.80 -1.84
CA VAL A 22 3.88 1.31 -2.28
C VAL A 22 4.35 0.55 -3.51
N ARG A 23 4.88 1.26 -4.51
CA ARG A 23 5.55 0.64 -5.67
C ARG A 23 7.04 0.46 -5.38
N ILE A 24 7.53 -0.77 -5.55
CA ILE A 24 8.96 -1.10 -5.45
C ILE A 24 9.33 -1.88 -6.71
N GLY A 25 9.85 -1.19 -7.73
CA GLY A 25 10.17 -1.80 -9.03
C GLY A 25 9.00 -2.59 -9.63
N ALA A 26 9.19 -3.90 -9.78
CA ALA A 26 8.19 -4.83 -10.29
C ALA A 26 7.18 -5.32 -9.23
N TYR A 27 7.41 -5.02 -7.96
CA TYR A 27 6.59 -5.44 -6.83
C TYR A 27 5.74 -4.28 -6.29
N ARG A 28 4.73 -4.64 -5.50
CA ARG A 28 3.90 -3.72 -4.78
C ARG A 28 3.66 -4.25 -3.37
N VAL A 29 3.76 -3.33 -2.42
CA VAL A 29 3.50 -3.60 -1.01
C VAL A 29 2.12 -3.03 -0.69
N GLY A 30 1.18 -3.91 -0.38
CA GLY A 30 -0.14 -3.54 0.09
C GLY A 30 -0.19 -3.53 1.60
N PHE A 31 -0.66 -2.43 2.19
CA PHE A 31 -0.80 -2.31 3.64
C PHE A 31 -2.02 -1.48 4.01
N PHE A 32 -2.53 -1.70 5.21
CA PHE A 32 -3.56 -0.87 5.81
C PHE A 32 -2.92 0.10 6.79
N TYR A 33 -3.41 1.33 6.83
CA TYR A 33 -2.97 2.34 7.78
C TYR A 33 -4.17 2.87 8.56
N GLU A 34 -4.23 2.52 9.84
CA GLU A 34 -5.30 2.89 10.77
C GLU A 34 -4.73 3.09 12.16
N ASN A 35 -5.28 4.05 12.93
CA ASN A 35 -4.89 4.28 14.32
C ASN A 35 -3.36 4.40 14.53
N ASN A 36 -2.69 5.09 13.60
CA ASN A 36 -1.23 5.25 13.59
C ASN A 36 -0.42 3.94 13.52
N LYS A 37 -1.03 2.88 12.95
CA LYS A 37 -0.42 1.56 12.77
C LYS A 37 -0.46 1.17 11.29
N ALA A 38 0.67 0.71 10.78
CA ALA A 38 0.77 0.11 9.46
C ALA A 38 0.69 -1.42 9.56
N ILE A 39 -0.32 -2.02 8.93
CA ILE A 39 -0.51 -3.47 8.86
C ILE A 39 -0.14 -3.92 7.44
N PHE A 40 1.03 -4.53 7.30
CA PHE A 40 1.48 -5.09 6.03
C PHE A 40 0.66 -6.33 5.67
N ALA A 41 -0.10 -6.24 4.59
CA ALA A 41 -0.98 -7.32 4.16
C ALA A 41 -0.30 -8.23 3.13
N ARG A 42 0.36 -7.64 2.12
CA ARG A 42 0.90 -8.36 0.97
C ARG A 42 2.15 -7.68 0.40
N VAL A 43 3.08 -8.49 -0.10
CA VAL A 43 4.18 -8.06 -0.97
C VAL A 43 4.15 -8.96 -2.20
N ILE A 44 3.75 -8.42 -3.35
CA ILE A 44 3.51 -9.24 -4.54
C ILE A 44 3.89 -8.54 -5.83
N HIS A 45 4.14 -9.34 -6.85
CA HIS A 45 4.50 -8.84 -8.17
C HIS A 45 3.33 -8.08 -8.83
N ARG A 46 3.65 -7.12 -9.70
CA ARG A 46 2.67 -6.21 -10.33
C ARG A 46 1.56 -6.91 -11.10
N LYS A 47 1.85 -8.10 -11.62
CA LYS A 47 0.93 -8.89 -12.45
C LYS A 47 -0.19 -9.49 -11.61
N ASP A 48 0.05 -9.68 -10.32
CA ASP A 48 -0.84 -10.43 -9.44
C ASP A 48 -1.60 -9.53 -8.47
N ILE A 49 -1.17 -8.26 -8.29
CA ILE A 49 -1.75 -7.39 -7.28
C ILE A 49 -3.25 -7.16 -7.44
N TYR A 50 -3.73 -6.93 -8.65
CA TYR A 50 -5.15 -6.69 -8.89
C TYR A 50 -6.04 -7.91 -8.65
N LYS A 51 -5.47 -9.11 -8.49
CA LYS A 51 -6.24 -10.33 -8.17
C LYS A 51 -6.46 -10.50 -6.66
N VAL A 52 -5.64 -9.85 -5.83
CA VAL A 52 -5.54 -10.20 -4.40
C VAL A 52 -5.39 -8.99 -3.47
N PHE A 53 -5.33 -7.76 -4.01
CA PHE A 53 -5.24 -6.52 -3.22
C PHE A 53 -5.70 -5.26 -4.00
N PRO A 54 -6.39 -4.29 -3.39
CA PRO A 54 -6.88 -4.28 -2.00
C PRO A 54 -7.88 -5.40 -1.74
#